data_AF-F4X4I9-F1
#
_entry.id   AF-F4X4I9-F1
#
_cell.length_a   1.000
_cell.length_b   1.000
_cell.length_c   1.000
_cell.angle_alpha   90.00
_cell.angle_beta   90.00
_cell.angle_gamma   90.00
#
_symmetry.space_group_name_H-M   'P 1'
#
loop_
_entity.id
_entity.type
_entity.pdbx_description
1 polymer ?
#
loop_
_entity_poly.entity_id
_entity_poly.type
_entity_poly.pdbx_seq_one_letter_code
_entity_poly.pdbx_strand_id
1 'polypeptide(L)'
;QDILGNVEMGILPHPPYFPDIALSDYHLFRSMAHGLADQHFQSYEEVKNWIDLWIVSKDDQFFRRRIRTLPERWEKVVASDGQYFQS
;
A
#
# COMPACT_ATOMS: atom_id res chain seq x y z
N GLN A 1 -12.97 -21.75 11.85
CA GLN A 1 -11.53 -21.74 12.21
C GLN A 1 -10.99 -20.38 11.79
N ASP A 2 -10.33 -19.69 12.71
CA ASP A 2 -9.83 -18.33 12.48
C ASP A 2 -8.46 -18.42 11.78
N ILE A 3 -8.36 -17.92 10.55
CA ILE A 3 -7.15 -18.03 9.70
C ILE A 3 -5.99 -17.24 10.32
N LEU A 4 -6.32 -16.20 11.10
CA LEU A 4 -5.36 -15.35 11.81
C LEU A 4 -4.71 -16.05 13.02
N GLY A 5 -5.35 -17.06 13.60
CA GLY A 5 -4.82 -17.76 14.77
C GLY A 5 -3.68 -18.75 14.46
N ASN A 6 -3.49 -19.09 13.18
CA ASN A 6 -2.52 -20.10 12.74
C ASN A 6 -1.21 -19.54 12.17
N VAL A 7 -1.09 -18.21 12.07
CA VAL A 7 0.13 -17.54 11.61
C VAL A 7 0.68 -16.74 12.78
N GLU A 8 1.90 -17.04 13.23
CA GLU A 8 2.65 -16.22 14.21
C GLU A 8 3.10 -14.90 13.55
N MET A 9 2.16 -14.13 13.02
CA MET A 9 2.41 -12.80 12.49
C MET A 9 2.12 -11.80 13.61
N GLY A 10 3.12 -11.00 13.98
CA GLY A 10 2.91 -9.88 14.89
C GLY A 10 1.90 -8.91 14.28
N ILE A 11 0.68 -8.89 14.80
CA ILE A 11 -0.36 -7.97 14.36
C ILE A 11 0.03 -6.57 14.83
N LEU A 12 0.34 -5.68 13.89
CA LEU A 12 0.58 -4.29 14.20
C LEU A 12 -0.75 -3.57 14.41
N PRO A 13 -0.95 -2.82 15.52
CA PRO A 13 -2.17 -2.05 15.72
C PRO A 13 -2.34 -1.03 14.60
N HIS A 14 -3.48 -1.07 13.90
CA HIS A 14 -3.82 -0.12 12.85
C HIS A 14 -5.04 0.70 13.31
N PRO A 15 -4.92 2.04 13.42
CA PRO A 15 -6.05 2.87 13.78
C PRO A 15 -7.13 2.86 12.69
N PRO A 16 -8.42 3.03 13.05
CA PRO A 16 -9.50 3.16 12.06
C PRO A 16 -9.26 4.36 11.13
N TYR A 17 -9.59 4.21 9.84
CA TYR A 17 -9.61 5.29 8.84
C TYR A 17 -8.27 6.03 8.60
N PHE A 18 -7.12 5.37 8.79
CA PHE A 18 -5.81 5.98 8.55
C PHE A 18 -5.11 5.42 7.29
N PRO A 19 -5.59 5.76 6.07
CA PRO A 19 -4.99 5.30 4.81
C PRO A 19 -3.54 5.79 4.63
N ASP A 20 -3.15 6.89 5.29
CA ASP A 20 -1.77 7.40 5.24
C ASP A 20 -0.76 6.48 5.95
N ILE A 21 -1.25 5.68 6.91
CA ILE A 21 -0.49 4.66 7.66
C ILE A 21 -0.55 3.31 6.94
N ALA A 22 -1.65 3.02 6.24
CA ALA A 22 -1.78 1.84 5.41
C ALA A 22 -0.79 1.94 4.24
N LEU A 23 0.33 1.25 4.39
CA LEU A 23 1.41 1.22 3.43
C LEU A 23 0.91 0.94 1.99
N SER A 24 -0.14 0.13 1.81
CA SER A 24 -0.70 -0.26 0.51
C SER A 24 -1.41 0.92 -0.16
N ASP A 25 -2.18 1.66 0.61
CA ASP A 25 -3.17 2.62 0.13
C ASP A 25 -2.47 3.88 -0.37
N TYR A 26 -1.45 4.33 0.35
CA TYR A 26 -0.76 5.56 -0.03
C TYR A 26 0.20 5.42 -1.21
N HIS A 27 0.98 4.33 -1.31
CA HIS A 27 2.09 4.25 -2.29
C HIS A 27 1.85 3.23 -3.40
N LEU A 28 1.40 2.03 -3.05
CA LEU A 28 1.20 0.95 -4.02
C LEU A 28 -0.01 1.27 -4.90
N PHE A 29 -1.18 1.48 -4.29
CA PHE A 29 -2.40 1.77 -5.02
C PHE A 29 -2.37 3.14 -5.70
N ARG A 30 -1.71 4.14 -5.11
CA ARG A 30 -1.52 5.44 -5.77
C ARG A 30 -0.68 5.32 -7.05
N SER A 31 0.47 4.64 -6.98
CA SER A 31 1.33 4.40 -8.14
C SER A 31 0.62 3.55 -9.21
N MET A 32 -0.15 2.55 -8.78
CA MET A 32 -0.94 1.70 -9.66
C MET A 32 -2.08 2.48 -10.33
N ALA A 33 -2.79 3.32 -9.58
CA ALA A 33 -3.88 4.16 -10.08
C ALA A 33 -3.41 5.10 -11.20
N HIS A 34 -2.21 5.66 -11.08
CA HIS A 34 -1.61 6.43 -12.17
C HIS A 34 -1.39 5.60 -13.44
N GLY A 35 -0.96 4.34 -13.32
CA GLY A 35 -0.81 3.45 -14.47
C GLY A 35 -2.14 2.97 -15.05
N LEU A 36 -3.18 2.88 -14.20
CA LEU A 36 -4.52 2.45 -14.58
C LEU A 36 -5.36 3.55 -15.24
N ALA A 37 -5.04 4.83 -15.00
CA ALA A 37 -5.86 5.97 -15.41
C ALA A 37 -6.19 5.99 -16.91
N ASP A 38 -5.28 5.50 -17.75
CA ASP A 38 -5.44 5.49 -19.22
C ASP A 38 -5.76 4.09 -19.79
N GLN A 39 -6.00 3.10 -18.94
CA GLN A 39 -6.22 1.71 -19.37
C GLN A 39 -7.71 1.40 -19.51
N HIS A 40 -8.07 0.73 -20.60
CA HIS A 40 -9.40 0.19 -20.83
C HIS A 40 -9.29 -1.32 -21.02
N PHE A 41 -9.84 -2.09 -20.08
CA PHE A 41 -9.81 -3.55 -20.11
C PHE A 41 -11.16 -4.11 -20.55
N GLN A 42 -11.14 -5.12 -21.40
CA GLN A 42 -12.34 -5.81 -21.91
C GLN A 42 -12.64 -7.10 -21.14
N SER A 43 -11.68 -7.60 -20.35
CA SER A 43 -11.82 -8.85 -19.62
C SER A 43 -11.07 -8.85 -18.29
N TYR A 44 -11.47 -9.75 -17.39
CA TYR A 44 -10.76 -10.01 -16.14
C TYR A 44 -9.31 -10.47 -16.37
N GLU A 45 -9.08 -11.26 -17.43
CA GLU A 45 -7.75 -11.78 -17.75
C GLU A 45 -6.79 -10.66 -18.14
N GLU A 46 -7.26 -9.66 -18.88
CA GLU A 46 -6.47 -8.46 -19.19
C GLU A 46 -6.09 -7.67 -17.94
N VAL A 47 -7.03 -7.50 -16.98
CA VAL A 47 -6.74 -6.83 -15.71
C VAL A 47 -5.66 -7.60 -14.94
N LYS A 48 -5.82 -8.93 -14.84
CA LYS A 48 -4.86 -9.78 -14.13
C LYS A 48 -3.47 -9.68 -14.76
N ASN A 49 -3.38 -9.83 -16.08
CA ASN A 49 -2.11 -9.76 -16.81
C ASN A 49 -1.45 -8.39 -16.66
N TRP A 50 -2.24 -7.31 -16.71
CA TRP A 50 -1.72 -5.96 -16.50
C TRP A 50 -1.15 -5.79 -15.08
N ILE A 51 -1.85 -6.26 -14.05
CA ILE A 51 -1.38 -6.20 -12.65
C ILE A 51 -0.09 -7.00 -12.50
N ASP A 52 -0.04 -8.23 -13.04
CA ASP A 52 1.14 -9.09 -12.96
C ASP A 52 2.36 -8.42 -13.61
N LEU A 53 2.20 -7.88 -14.83
CA LEU A 53 3.25 -7.13 -15.53
C LEU A 53 3.65 -5.86 -14.79
N TRP A 54 2.70 -5.12 -14.23
CA TRP A 54 2.97 -3.91 -13.47
C TRP A 54 3.78 -4.21 -12.22
N ILE A 55 3.47 -5.28 -11.49
CA ILE A 55 4.22 -5.71 -10.30
C ILE A 55 5.65 -6.09 -10.69
N VAL A 56 5.82 -6.91 -11.74
CA VAL A 56 7.14 -7.34 -12.23
C VAL A 56 7.97 -6.16 -12.77
N SER A 57 7.33 -5.10 -13.26
CA SER A 57 8.02 -3.89 -13.73
C SER A 57 8.65 -3.05 -12.60
N LYS A 58 8.26 -3.28 -11.33
CA LYS A 58 8.80 -2.51 -10.19
C LYS A 58 10.06 -3.17 -9.67
N ASP A 59 11.07 -2.34 -9.43
CA ASP A 59 12.32 -2.79 -8.84
C ASP A 59 12.20 -2.98 -7.32
N ASP A 60 13.13 -3.73 -6.73
CA ASP A 60 13.16 -3.96 -5.28
C ASP A 60 13.22 -2.67 -4.44
N GLN A 61 13.85 -1.60 -4.94
CA GLN A 61 13.93 -0.33 -4.22
C GLN A 61 12.57 0.34 -4.13
N PHE A 62 11.68 0.16 -5.11
CA PHE A 62 10.30 0.64 -5.03
C PHE A 62 9.61 0.11 -3.77
N PHE A 63 9.70 -1.20 -3.52
CA PHE A 63 9.11 -1.82 -2.33
C PHE A 63 9.90 -1.52 -1.04
N ARG A 64 11.24 -1.44 -1.10
CA ARG A 64 12.08 -1.14 0.08
C ARG A 64 11.92 0.30 0.57
N ARG A 65 11.83 1.28 -0.34
CA ARG A 65 11.60 2.70 0.01
C ARG A 65 10.31 2.86 0.80
N ARG A 66 9.27 2.10 0.47
CA ARG A 66 7.99 2.08 1.19
C ARG A 66 8.15 1.62 2.64
N ILE A 67 8.92 0.56 2.89
CA ILE A 67 9.19 0.09 4.26
C ILE A 67 10.02 1.12 5.04
N ARG A 68 11.00 1.74 4.37
CA ARG A 68 11.90 2.73 4.99
C ARG A 68 11.24 4.07 5.33
N THR A 69 10.20 4.47 4.61
CA THR A 69 9.48 5.74 4.85
C THR A 69 8.38 5.61 5.91
N LEU A 70 8.14 4.40 6.43
CA LEU A 70 7.14 4.14 7.46
C LEU A 70 7.43 4.87 8.78
N PRO A 71 8.66 4.86 9.33
CA PRO A 71 8.96 5.56 10.57
C PRO A 71 8.71 7.08 10.45
N GLU A 72 9.15 7.68 9.34
CA GLU A 72 8.95 9.10 9.06
C GLU A 72 7.46 9.49 9.02
N ARG A 73 6.60 8.59 8.52
CA ARG A 73 5.15 8.83 8.55
C ARG A 73 4.55 8.67 9.92
N TRP A 74 4.98 7.67 10.69
CA TRP A 74 4.53 7.54 12.07
C TRP A 74 4.91 8.76 12.91
N GLU A 75 6.11 9.31 12.71
CA GLU A 75 6.51 10.57 13.33
C GLU A 75 5.57 11.72 12.94
N LYS A 76 5.17 11.82 11.66
CA LYS A 76 4.21 12.83 11.21
C LYS A 76 2.81 12.64 11.82
N VAL A 77 2.33 11.41 11.95
CA VAL A 77 1.04 11.11 12.62
C VAL A 77 1.10 11.59 14.07
N VAL A 78 2.16 11.23 14.78
CA VAL A 78 2.35 11.59 16.20
C VAL A 78 2.46 13.11 16.34
N ALA A 79 3.24 13.77 15.49
CA ALA A 79 3.39 15.23 15.50
C ALA A 79 2.10 15.97 15.13
N SER A 80 1.17 15.32 14.43
CA SER A 80 -0.12 15.88 14.04
C SER A 80 -1.25 15.54 15.01
N ASP A 81 -0.94 14.98 16.19
CA ASP A 81 -1.92 14.48 17.16
C ASP A 81 -2.97 13.52 16.54
N GLY A 82 -2.53 12.71 15.56
CA GLY A 82 -3.42 11.79 14.83
C GLY A 82 -4.32 12.47 13.80
N GLN A 83 -4.05 13.71 13.40
CA GLN A 83 -4.69 14.30 12.22
C GLN A 83 -4.06 13.78 10.91
N TYR A 84 -4.85 13.84 9.84
CA TYR A 84 -4.36 13.60 8.48
C TYR A 84 -3.27 14.61 8.12
N PHE A 85 -2.26 14.17 7.39
CA PHE A 85 -1.17 15.02 6.94
C PHE A 85 -0.90 14.77 5.45
N GLN A 86 -0.62 15.85 4.71
CA GLN A 86 -0.13 15.70 3.34
C GLN A 86 1.30 15.16 3.36
N SER A 87 1.56 14.25 2.42
CA SER A 87 2.83 13.56 2.27
C SER A 87 3.49 13.83 0.94
#